data_AF-A0A099NXZ3-F1
#
_entry.id   AF-A0A099NXZ3-F1
#
_cell.length_a   1.000
_cell.length_b   1.000
_cell.length_c   1.000
_cell.angle_alpha   90.00
_cell.angle_beta   90.00
_cell.angle_gamma   90.00
#
_symmetry.space_group_name_H-M   'P 1'
#
loop_
_entity.id
_entity.type
_entity.pdbx_description
1 polymer ?
#
loop_
_entity_poly.entity_id
_entity_poly.type
_entity_poly.pdbx_seq_one_letter_code
_entity_poly.pdbx_strand_id
1 'polypeptide(L)'
;MLDIKGELLSRCKYKSAEVQLLTSFLQPDINLSMPSIIVEGPPSSGKSYTLNTYLELLKKGKGLNHIIIECEYCFTQREILRRLQKELLKHYKLLKIKNTDKMQLSDSISTFPGCMQEMIKYHKLANNGRIDPVVIVLDRIDRLPIFENPGELIKCLGRLYELGEDFQYFSVVSVVTRCDFLDLSTLSLPIVNFERYSLKEFKEILVVHWPEFWDNRLYCIEEDNSDSENETEKIELELDDNMKKGIFRQFIDLMMDTYSGYLGLSVEIVIPILRRIWPIFLNPILKEGTIMKDKNDILTTFIKNKKMLGKSIAVVGKLDSSDLSLSKYTKVDQVSLGNVTELEVRKGHYDLSFKTKYLLIAAFLASYNEAKYDRQFFSKGNQYNSSIIRQRKKRMVNIESGNGQLRRAMNAAIPFKLERLLAILNSIWTSNVEDSTTIIDDVELMTEIATLVSLKALVKFKGGDTIGGQTKWKCNVHWNVIKKFADDVGFEIENHLQE
;
A
#
# COMPACT_ATOMS: atom_id res chain seq x y z
N MET A 1 -0.78 -5.25 39.62
CA MET A 1 -1.41 -5.82 38.40
C MET A 1 -2.77 -5.21 38.13
N LEU A 2 -3.65 -5.10 39.14
CA LEU A 2 -4.97 -4.45 39.02
C LEU A 2 -4.87 -2.98 38.56
N ASP A 3 -3.92 -2.21 39.10
CA ASP A 3 -3.74 -0.79 38.71
C ASP A 3 -3.22 -0.62 37.28
N ILE A 4 -2.25 -1.44 36.86
CA ILE A 4 -1.70 -1.42 35.49
C ILE A 4 -2.75 -1.86 34.47
N LYS A 5 -3.54 -2.90 34.81
CA LYS A 5 -4.64 -3.38 33.98
C LYS A 5 -5.75 -2.33 33.88
N GLY A 6 -6.08 -1.66 34.98
CA GLY A 6 -7.04 -0.56 35.01
C GLY A 6 -6.60 0.63 34.17
N GLU A 7 -5.34 1.04 34.29
CA GLU A 7 -4.77 2.12 33.48
C GLU A 7 -4.73 1.74 32.00
N LEU A 8 -4.38 0.50 31.67
CA LEU A 8 -4.35 0.07 30.27
C LEU A 8 -5.75 -0.07 29.66
N LEU A 9 -6.74 -0.57 30.43
CA LEU A 9 -8.15 -0.59 29.99
C LEU A 9 -8.72 0.83 29.81
N SER A 10 -8.22 1.81 30.59
CA SER A 10 -8.63 3.22 30.42
C SER A 10 -8.16 3.81 29.09
N ARG A 11 -6.96 3.40 28.63
CA ARG A 11 -6.37 3.83 27.35
C ARG A 11 -6.87 2.98 26.16
N CYS A 12 -7.04 1.67 26.35
CA CYS A 12 -7.48 0.72 25.33
C CYS A 12 -8.87 0.15 25.66
N LYS A 13 -9.93 0.94 25.40
CA LYS A 13 -11.30 0.61 25.84
C LYS A 13 -11.90 -0.65 25.20
N TYR A 14 -11.66 -0.87 23.91
CA TYR A 14 -12.37 -1.92 23.12
C TYR A 14 -11.64 -3.26 23.03
N LYS A 15 -10.50 -3.42 23.74
CA LYS A 15 -9.64 -4.62 23.66
C LYS A 15 -9.46 -5.30 25.01
N SER A 16 -10.53 -5.37 25.80
CA SER A 16 -10.43 -5.87 27.18
C SER A 16 -10.04 -7.34 27.28
N ALA A 17 -10.46 -8.19 26.33
CA ALA A 17 -10.14 -9.62 26.33
C ALA A 17 -8.69 -9.86 25.91
N GLU A 18 -8.22 -9.20 24.85
CA GLU A 18 -6.85 -9.30 24.36
C GLU A 18 -5.86 -8.73 25.37
N VAL A 19 -6.21 -7.62 26.02
CA VAL A 19 -5.44 -7.06 27.14
C VAL A 19 -5.36 -8.04 28.30
N GLN A 20 -6.46 -8.70 28.64
CA GLN A 20 -6.45 -9.72 29.70
C GLN A 20 -5.50 -10.86 29.36
N LEU A 21 -5.57 -11.40 28.16
CA LEU A 21 -4.66 -12.45 27.70
C LEU A 21 -3.21 -11.98 27.71
N LEU A 22 -2.93 -10.80 27.18
CA LEU A 22 -1.58 -10.23 27.13
C LEU A 22 -1.01 -10.00 28.55
N THR A 23 -1.83 -9.49 29.49
CA THR A 23 -1.42 -9.36 30.91
C THR A 23 -1.19 -10.69 31.61
N SER A 24 -1.90 -11.75 31.19
CA SER A 24 -1.72 -13.08 31.77
C SER A 24 -0.43 -13.74 31.30
N PHE A 25 -0.08 -13.59 30.01
CA PHE A 25 1.09 -14.22 29.41
C PHE A 25 2.39 -13.45 29.66
N LEU A 26 2.36 -12.12 29.68
CA LEU A 26 3.53 -11.28 29.95
C LEU A 26 3.51 -10.82 31.40
N GLN A 27 4.28 -11.52 32.22
CA GLN A 27 4.44 -11.21 33.63
C GLN A 27 5.88 -10.81 33.94
N PRO A 28 6.08 -9.98 34.96
CA PRO A 28 7.41 -9.62 35.45
C PRO A 28 8.08 -10.78 36.19
N ASP A 29 7.28 -11.70 36.71
CA ASP A 29 7.77 -12.88 37.41
C ASP A 29 8.10 -13.95 36.36
N ILE A 30 9.37 -14.36 36.32
CA ILE A 30 9.93 -15.24 35.28
C ILE A 30 9.18 -16.56 35.21
N ASN A 31 8.80 -17.13 36.35
CA ASN A 31 8.11 -18.42 36.43
C ASN A 31 6.66 -18.38 35.89
N LEU A 32 6.08 -17.19 35.78
CA LEU A 32 4.71 -16.99 35.31
C LEU A 32 4.66 -16.39 33.89
N SER A 33 5.77 -15.82 33.42
CA SER A 33 5.86 -15.27 32.07
C SER A 33 6.07 -16.37 31.05
N MET A 34 5.38 -16.27 29.92
CA MET A 34 5.61 -17.18 28.81
C MET A 34 6.89 -16.78 28.05
N PRO A 35 7.77 -17.73 27.68
CA PRO A 35 9.03 -17.41 27.02
C PRO A 35 8.85 -16.91 25.58
N SER A 36 7.81 -17.34 24.87
CA SER A 36 7.48 -16.79 23.55
C SER A 36 5.98 -16.68 23.30
N ILE A 37 5.58 -15.57 22.69
CA ILE A 37 4.19 -15.20 22.45
C ILE A 37 4.06 -14.64 21.04
N ILE A 38 2.97 -14.97 20.37
CA ILE A 38 2.63 -14.41 19.07
C ILE A 38 1.43 -13.48 19.23
N VAL A 39 1.53 -12.28 18.69
CA VAL A 39 0.42 -11.31 18.64
C VAL A 39 -0.02 -11.19 17.19
N GLU A 40 -1.14 -11.81 16.86
CA GLU A 40 -1.69 -11.87 15.50
C GLU A 40 -2.79 -10.83 15.31
N GLY A 41 -2.94 -10.30 14.09
CA GLY A 41 -4.12 -9.52 13.74
C GLY A 41 -3.94 -8.69 12.46
N PRO A 42 -5.01 -8.18 11.84
CA PRO A 42 -4.90 -7.33 10.67
C PRO A 42 -4.20 -5.99 10.98
N PRO A 43 -3.71 -5.26 9.96
CA PRO A 43 -3.22 -3.90 10.16
C PRO A 43 -4.33 -3.02 10.75
N SER A 44 -3.97 -1.97 11.48
CA SER A 44 -4.91 -1.05 12.15
C SER A 44 -5.75 -1.64 13.30
N SER A 45 -5.46 -2.86 13.76
CA SER A 45 -6.09 -3.46 14.96
C SER A 45 -5.57 -2.91 16.29
N GLY A 46 -4.58 -2.01 16.29
CA GLY A 46 -4.03 -1.40 17.51
C GLY A 46 -3.09 -2.30 18.31
N LYS A 47 -2.59 -3.40 17.72
CA LYS A 47 -1.61 -4.31 18.33
C LYS A 47 -0.38 -3.61 18.89
N SER A 48 0.38 -2.94 18.03
CA SER A 48 1.60 -2.24 18.43
C SER A 48 1.31 -1.14 19.47
N TYR A 49 0.18 -0.43 19.36
CA TYR A 49 -0.23 0.57 20.34
C TYR A 49 -0.50 -0.04 21.73
N THR A 50 -1.30 -1.10 21.78
CA THR A 50 -1.65 -1.80 23.04
C THR A 50 -0.40 -2.42 23.68
N LEU A 51 0.48 -3.00 22.86
CA LEU A 51 1.71 -3.62 23.32
C LEU A 51 2.72 -2.58 23.82
N ASN A 52 2.95 -1.49 23.09
CA ASN A 52 3.88 -0.44 23.51
C ASN A 52 3.41 0.25 24.79
N THR A 53 2.12 0.59 24.87
CA THR A 53 1.53 1.18 26.09
C THR A 53 1.64 0.22 27.28
N TYR A 54 1.43 -1.09 27.07
CA TYR A 54 1.62 -2.09 28.12
C TYR A 54 3.07 -2.15 28.61
N LEU A 55 4.03 -2.22 27.70
CA LEU A 55 5.44 -2.31 28.03
C LEU A 55 5.97 -1.04 28.71
N GLU A 56 5.48 0.14 28.33
CA GLU A 56 5.77 1.39 29.03
C GLU A 56 5.26 1.39 30.47
N LEU A 57 4.04 0.89 30.69
CA LEU A 57 3.47 0.77 32.04
C LEU A 57 4.22 -0.26 32.89
N LEU A 58 4.64 -1.39 32.29
CA LEU A 58 5.47 -2.38 32.98
C LEU A 58 6.85 -1.82 33.36
N LYS A 59 7.45 -1.01 32.49
CA LYS A 59 8.71 -0.33 32.77
C LYS A 59 8.58 0.65 33.93
N LYS A 60 7.51 1.46 33.97
CA LYS A 60 7.24 2.42 35.05
C LYS A 60 6.91 1.75 36.38
N GLY A 61 6.07 0.71 36.36
CA GLY A 61 5.55 0.08 37.57
C GLY A 61 6.51 -0.92 38.23
N LYS A 62 7.22 -1.73 37.43
CA LYS A 62 8.02 -2.86 37.92
C LYS A 62 9.45 -2.89 37.40
N GLY A 63 9.88 -1.89 36.63
CA GLY A 63 11.25 -1.79 36.11
C GLY A 63 11.59 -2.83 35.05
N LEU A 64 10.59 -3.48 34.45
CA LEU A 64 10.83 -4.47 33.41
C LEU A 64 11.26 -3.77 32.12
N ASN A 65 12.42 -4.16 31.60
CA ASN A 65 12.98 -3.57 30.41
C ASN A 65 12.50 -4.31 29.16
N HIS A 66 12.32 -3.55 28.10
CA HIS A 66 11.86 -4.08 26.82
C HIS A 66 12.69 -3.49 25.68
N ILE A 67 12.85 -4.29 24.64
CA ILE A 67 13.54 -3.93 23.40
C ILE A 67 12.52 -4.11 22.28
N ILE A 68 12.25 -3.04 21.53
CA ILE A 68 11.32 -3.08 20.39
C ILE A 68 12.15 -2.93 19.12
N ILE A 69 11.98 -3.88 18.20
CA ILE A 69 12.58 -3.83 16.88
C ILE A 69 11.48 -3.87 15.84
N GLU A 70 11.45 -2.84 15.01
CA GLU A 70 10.59 -2.75 13.85
C GLU A 70 11.23 -3.53 12.70
N CYS A 71 10.73 -4.74 12.43
CA CYS A 71 11.26 -5.62 11.40
C CYS A 71 11.02 -5.08 9.98
N GLU A 72 10.11 -4.12 9.80
CA GLU A 72 9.88 -3.46 8.51
C GLU A 72 11.12 -2.75 7.97
N TYR A 73 11.98 -2.23 8.85
CA TYR A 73 13.23 -1.56 8.47
C TYR A 73 14.44 -2.52 8.39
N CYS A 74 14.21 -3.82 8.55
CA CYS A 74 15.24 -4.86 8.49
C CYS A 74 14.96 -5.75 7.29
N PHE A 75 15.82 -5.72 6.26
CA PHE A 75 15.61 -6.56 5.08
C PHE A 75 16.15 -7.99 5.20
N THR A 76 17.06 -8.24 6.14
CA THR A 76 17.71 -9.54 6.35
C THR A 76 17.64 -9.96 7.82
N GLN A 77 17.65 -11.27 8.08
CA GLN A 77 17.70 -11.81 9.45
C GLN A 77 18.94 -11.31 10.20
N ARG A 78 20.09 -11.22 9.51
CA ARG A 78 21.36 -10.71 10.07
C ARG A 78 21.22 -9.30 10.66
N GLU A 79 20.48 -8.41 9.99
CA GLU A 79 20.27 -7.05 10.48
C GLU A 79 19.43 -7.03 11.77
N ILE A 80 18.43 -7.90 11.87
CA ILE A 80 17.62 -8.05 13.10
C ILE A 80 18.50 -8.52 14.26
N LEU A 81 19.28 -9.59 14.06
CA LEU A 81 20.16 -10.14 15.10
C LEU A 81 21.19 -9.11 15.55
N ARG A 82 21.79 -8.35 14.63
CA ARG A 82 22.72 -7.26 14.95
C ARG A 82 22.06 -6.12 15.72
N ARG A 83 20.83 -5.75 15.38
CA ARG A 83 20.08 -4.72 16.12
C ARG A 83 19.71 -5.21 17.52
N LEU A 84 19.26 -6.46 17.66
CA LEU A 84 19.03 -7.10 18.96
C LEU A 84 20.30 -7.05 19.81
N GLN A 85 21.42 -7.47 19.24
CA GLN A 85 22.72 -7.48 19.91
C GLN A 85 23.12 -6.07 20.39
N LYS A 86 22.96 -5.04 19.54
CA LYS A 86 23.27 -3.65 19.89
C LYS A 86 22.37 -3.11 21.00
N GLU A 87 21.06 -3.38 20.93
CA GLU A 87 20.11 -2.92 21.96
C GLU A 87 20.32 -3.64 23.30
N LEU A 88 20.64 -4.94 23.28
CA LEU A 88 21.03 -5.68 24.48
C LEU A 88 22.32 -5.15 25.10
N LEU A 89 23.32 -4.81 24.27
CA LEU A 89 24.58 -4.22 24.72
C LEU A 89 24.36 -2.85 25.40
N LYS A 90 23.49 -2.01 24.83
CA LYS A 90 23.08 -0.73 25.43
C LYS A 90 22.36 -0.94 26.75
N HIS A 91 21.42 -1.89 26.78
CA HIS A 91 20.62 -2.23 27.95
C HIS A 91 21.50 -2.63 29.14
N TYR A 92 22.45 -3.55 28.91
CA TYR A 92 23.39 -3.99 29.94
C TYR A 92 24.51 -2.97 30.25
N LYS A 93 24.48 -1.78 29.64
CA LYS A 93 25.49 -0.71 29.79
C LYS A 93 26.94 -1.18 29.56
N LEU A 94 27.12 -2.25 28.78
CA LEU A 94 28.41 -2.88 28.53
C LEU A 94 29.31 -2.04 27.60
N LEU A 95 28.74 -1.06 26.88
CA LEU A 95 29.45 -0.11 26.02
C LEU A 95 30.55 0.70 26.73
N LYS A 96 30.52 0.80 28.07
CA LYS A 96 31.54 1.53 28.86
C LYS A 96 32.75 0.67 29.25
N ILE A 97 32.70 -0.63 29.01
CA ILE A 97 33.77 -1.56 29.39
C ILE A 97 34.73 -1.68 28.20
N LYS A 98 36.04 -1.47 28.42
CA LYS A 98 37.12 -1.47 27.41
C LYS A 98 37.30 -2.78 26.60
N ASN A 99 36.40 -3.77 26.74
CA ASN A 99 36.46 -5.09 26.10
C ASN A 99 35.36 -5.31 25.02
N THR A 100 34.59 -4.29 24.65
CA THR A 100 33.55 -4.39 23.60
C THR A 100 34.09 -4.84 22.25
N ASP A 101 35.34 -4.53 21.94
CA ASP A 101 35.96 -4.84 20.64
C ASP A 101 36.27 -6.33 20.44
N LYS A 102 36.16 -7.15 21.50
CA LYS A 102 36.32 -8.61 21.43
C LYS A 102 35.00 -9.37 21.27
N MET A 103 33.85 -8.69 21.34
CA MET A 103 32.56 -9.36 21.22
C MET A 103 32.30 -9.70 19.75
N GLN A 104 32.12 -10.99 19.46
CA GLN A 104 31.79 -11.44 18.12
C GLN A 104 30.44 -10.86 17.69
N LEU A 105 30.37 -10.36 16.45
CA LEU A 105 29.11 -9.92 15.86
C LEU A 105 28.27 -11.13 15.51
N SER A 106 26.99 -11.12 15.90
CA SER A 106 26.05 -12.17 15.53
C SER A 106 25.64 -12.00 14.07
N ASP A 107 26.28 -12.77 13.20
CA ASP A 107 25.98 -12.77 11.76
C ASP A 107 24.99 -13.87 11.34
N SER A 108 24.79 -14.89 12.18
CA SER A 108 23.92 -16.03 11.93
C SER A 108 23.06 -16.35 13.17
N ILE A 109 21.93 -17.01 12.95
CA ILE A 109 21.04 -17.51 14.01
C ILE A 109 21.79 -18.48 14.94
N SER A 110 22.74 -19.26 14.42
CA SER A 110 23.50 -20.23 15.23
C SER A 110 24.54 -19.60 16.15
N THR A 111 25.14 -18.47 15.74
CA THR A 111 26.16 -17.77 16.54
C THR A 111 25.54 -16.84 17.58
N PHE A 112 24.29 -16.42 17.37
CA PHE A 112 23.58 -15.49 18.24
C PHE A 112 23.47 -15.94 19.72
N PRO A 113 23.09 -17.19 20.06
CA PRO A 113 23.05 -17.64 21.46
C PRO A 113 24.42 -17.58 22.14
N GLY A 114 25.50 -17.94 21.44
CA GLY A 114 26.86 -17.86 21.99
C GLY A 114 27.24 -16.43 22.35
N CYS A 115 27.00 -15.49 21.43
CA CYS A 115 27.21 -14.06 21.68
C CYS A 115 26.38 -13.56 22.87
N MET A 116 25.12 -13.97 22.99
CA MET A 116 24.25 -13.60 24.10
C MET A 116 24.74 -14.14 25.44
N GLN A 117 25.19 -15.41 25.50
CA GLN A 117 25.77 -16.00 26.71
C GLN A 117 26.99 -15.21 27.18
N GLU A 118 27.86 -14.78 26.26
CA GLU A 118 28.99 -13.91 26.60
C GLU A 118 28.51 -12.59 27.21
N MET A 119 27.51 -11.93 26.61
CA MET A 119 26.95 -10.68 27.15
C MET A 119 26.42 -10.85 28.57
N ILE A 120 25.66 -11.93 28.80
CA ILE A 120 25.06 -12.23 30.10
C ILE A 120 26.14 -12.52 31.14
N LYS A 121 27.20 -13.26 30.79
CA LYS A 121 28.35 -13.50 31.68
C LYS A 121 29.01 -12.19 32.09
N TYR A 122 29.28 -11.28 31.15
CA TYR A 122 29.85 -9.97 31.47
C TYR A 122 28.93 -9.13 32.35
N HIS A 123 27.62 -9.17 32.09
CA HIS A 123 26.64 -8.49 32.92
C HIS A 123 26.57 -9.05 34.35
N LYS A 124 26.55 -10.38 34.51
CA LYS A 124 26.60 -11.05 35.82
C LYS A 124 27.82 -10.63 36.63
N LEU A 125 28.98 -10.53 35.99
CA LEU A 125 30.22 -10.05 36.62
C LEU A 125 30.12 -8.59 37.08
N ALA A 126 29.42 -7.74 36.32
CA ALA A 126 29.25 -6.33 36.65
C ALA A 126 28.20 -6.09 37.76
N ASN A 127 27.14 -6.90 37.82
CA ASN A 127 25.96 -6.67 38.66
C ASN A 127 25.75 -7.74 39.75
N ASN A 128 26.84 -8.30 40.31
CA ASN A 128 26.80 -9.26 41.42
C ASN A 128 25.85 -10.46 41.17
N GLY A 129 25.85 -10.99 39.95
CA GLY A 129 25.10 -12.20 39.58
C GLY A 129 23.61 -12.02 39.28
N ARG A 130 23.05 -10.80 39.36
CA ARG A 130 21.64 -10.55 39.03
C ARG A 130 21.43 -10.35 37.53
N ILE A 131 20.44 -11.04 36.96
CA ILE A 131 19.96 -10.83 35.59
C ILE A 131 18.58 -10.20 35.69
N ASP A 132 18.38 -9.08 35.00
CA ASP A 132 17.07 -8.46 34.88
C ASP A 132 16.32 -9.09 33.71
N PRO A 133 15.02 -9.42 33.86
CA PRO A 133 14.23 -9.96 32.77
C PRO A 133 14.03 -8.91 31.66
N VAL A 134 14.15 -9.35 30.41
CA VAL A 134 14.05 -8.50 29.22
C VAL A 134 13.01 -9.06 28.26
N VAL A 135 12.04 -8.23 27.87
CA VAL A 135 11.08 -8.59 26.82
C VAL A 135 11.57 -8.07 25.47
N ILE A 136 11.74 -8.97 24.51
CA ILE A 136 12.13 -8.66 23.14
C ILE A 136 10.89 -8.66 22.27
N VAL A 137 10.60 -7.54 21.62
CA VAL A 137 9.46 -7.39 20.72
C VAL A 137 9.95 -7.26 19.29
N LEU A 138 9.50 -8.17 18.43
CA LEU A 138 9.72 -8.14 16.99
C LEU A 138 8.42 -7.67 16.34
N ASP A 139 8.34 -6.37 16.03
CA ASP A 139 7.16 -5.80 15.39
C ASP A 139 7.18 -6.04 13.88
N ARG A 140 6.04 -6.46 13.32
CA ARG A 140 5.82 -6.71 11.88
C ARG A 140 6.83 -7.68 11.25
N ILE A 141 7.15 -8.79 11.91
CA ILE A 141 8.09 -9.81 11.38
C ILE A 141 7.64 -10.43 10.05
N ASP A 142 6.33 -10.42 9.78
CA ASP A 142 5.70 -10.84 8.52
C ASP A 142 6.11 -9.99 7.30
N ARG A 143 6.61 -8.76 7.52
CA ARG A 143 7.08 -7.89 6.43
C ARG A 143 8.44 -8.30 5.88
N LEU A 144 9.12 -9.26 6.50
CA LEU A 144 10.37 -9.78 5.99
C LEU A 144 10.16 -10.47 4.63
N PRO A 145 11.12 -10.34 3.71
CA PRO A 145 11.03 -11.03 2.43
C PRO A 145 10.92 -12.55 2.62
N ILE A 146 10.09 -13.19 1.80
CA ILE A 146 9.82 -14.64 1.89
C ILE A 146 11.12 -15.46 1.81
N PHE A 147 12.13 -15.02 1.05
CA PHE A 147 13.41 -15.73 0.92
C PHE A 147 14.22 -15.80 2.22
N GLU A 148 13.97 -14.90 3.17
CA GLU A 148 14.60 -14.92 4.51
C GLU A 148 13.82 -15.79 5.50
N ASN A 149 12.75 -16.50 5.10
CA ASN A 149 12.00 -17.43 5.96
C ASN A 149 11.75 -16.91 7.40
N PRO A 150 10.86 -15.91 7.59
CA PRO A 150 10.58 -15.35 8.93
C PRO A 150 10.13 -16.40 9.95
N GLY A 151 9.49 -17.48 9.49
CA GLY A 151 9.09 -18.61 10.33
C GLY A 151 10.27 -19.21 11.09
N GLU A 152 11.39 -19.47 10.41
CA GLU A 152 12.60 -20.07 11.02
C GLU A 152 13.15 -19.22 12.16
N LEU A 153 13.24 -17.90 11.94
CA LEU A 153 13.68 -16.95 12.95
C LEU A 153 12.79 -17.00 14.20
N ILE A 154 11.46 -17.05 14.02
CA ILE A 154 10.51 -17.18 15.14
C ILE A 154 10.67 -18.53 15.84
N LYS A 155 10.91 -19.64 15.12
CA LYS A 155 11.14 -20.97 15.75
C LYS A 155 12.39 -20.94 16.61
N CYS A 156 13.48 -20.39 16.10
CA CYS A 156 14.76 -20.33 16.80
C CYS A 156 14.73 -19.39 18.02
N LEU A 157 14.16 -18.19 17.86
CA LEU A 157 14.02 -17.25 18.99
C LEU A 157 12.98 -17.72 19.99
N GLY A 158 11.92 -18.40 19.53
CA GLY A 158 10.90 -19.01 20.37
C GLY A 158 11.49 -20.06 21.30
N ARG A 159 12.42 -20.88 20.82
CA ARG A 159 13.11 -21.94 21.59
C ARG A 159 14.38 -21.47 22.30
N LEU A 160 14.68 -20.18 22.30
CA LEU A 160 15.89 -19.64 22.91
C LEU A 160 16.02 -20.01 24.40
N TYR A 161 14.89 -20.09 25.11
CA TYR A 161 14.84 -20.47 26.52
C TYR A 161 15.31 -21.91 26.80
N GLU A 162 15.29 -22.80 25.80
CA GLU A 162 15.74 -24.20 25.94
C GLU A 162 17.27 -24.32 25.89
N LEU A 163 17.96 -23.34 25.32
CA LEU A 163 19.40 -23.40 25.07
C LEU A 163 20.24 -23.16 26.34
N GLY A 164 19.64 -22.72 27.44
CA GLY A 164 20.33 -22.53 28.72
C GLY A 164 19.49 -21.82 29.79
N GLU A 165 19.85 -22.03 31.06
CA GLU A 165 19.14 -21.46 32.22
C GLU A 165 19.15 -19.91 32.21
N ASP A 166 20.23 -19.33 31.71
CA ASP A 166 20.39 -17.88 31.60
C ASP A 166 19.42 -17.25 30.59
N PHE A 167 18.86 -18.04 29.67
CA PHE A 167 17.92 -17.55 28.68
C PHE A 167 16.47 -17.47 29.16
N GLN A 168 16.15 -18.03 30.34
CA GLN A 168 14.80 -17.96 30.91
C GLN A 168 14.37 -16.52 31.22
N TYR A 169 15.33 -15.59 31.35
CA TYR A 169 15.09 -14.18 31.59
C TYR A 169 14.65 -13.41 30.34
N PHE A 170 14.61 -14.04 29.16
CA PHE A 170 14.19 -13.40 27.91
C PHE A 170 12.83 -13.92 27.48
N SER A 171 11.88 -13.02 27.26
CA SER A 171 10.59 -13.35 26.65
C SER A 171 10.50 -12.70 25.27
N VAL A 172 10.21 -13.48 24.23
CA VAL A 172 10.12 -13.01 22.84
C VAL A 172 8.67 -12.85 22.42
N VAL A 173 8.28 -11.64 22.03
CA VAL A 173 6.94 -11.32 21.51
C VAL A 173 7.05 -10.99 20.03
N SER A 174 6.44 -11.82 19.19
CA SER A 174 6.42 -11.60 17.75
C SER A 174 5.07 -11.04 17.31
N VAL A 175 5.05 -9.85 16.72
CA VAL A 175 3.82 -9.23 16.19
C VAL A 175 3.71 -9.54 14.69
N VAL A 176 2.62 -10.20 14.32
CA VAL A 176 2.40 -10.76 12.98
C VAL A 176 1.06 -10.28 12.43
N THR A 177 0.96 -10.07 11.11
CA THR A 177 -0.34 -9.75 10.50
C THR A 177 -1.20 -11.00 10.35
N ARG A 178 -0.65 -12.05 9.75
CA ARG A 178 -1.27 -13.38 9.66
C ARG A 178 -0.25 -14.48 9.93
N CYS A 179 -0.64 -15.49 10.70
CA CYS A 179 0.24 -16.59 11.07
C CYS A 179 0.30 -17.71 10.02
N ASP A 180 -0.63 -17.73 9.05
CA ASP A 180 -0.78 -18.78 8.03
C ASP A 180 0.51 -19.05 7.23
N PHE A 181 1.34 -18.04 7.00
CA PHE A 181 2.55 -18.15 6.17
C PHE A 181 3.82 -18.55 6.95
N LEU A 182 3.73 -18.71 8.27
CA LEU A 182 4.89 -18.91 9.13
C LEU A 182 5.13 -20.38 9.53
N ASP A 183 4.22 -21.29 9.16
CA ASP A 183 4.28 -22.73 9.50
C ASP A 183 4.62 -22.99 10.98
N LEU A 184 3.99 -22.21 11.88
CA LEU A 184 4.26 -22.23 13.33
C LEU A 184 3.39 -23.24 14.10
N SER A 185 2.52 -23.98 13.40
CA SER A 185 1.55 -24.89 14.02
C SER A 185 2.19 -25.96 14.90
N THR A 186 3.44 -26.34 14.64
CA THR A 186 4.18 -27.34 15.41
C THR A 186 4.74 -26.84 16.74
N LEU A 187 4.84 -25.52 16.96
CA LEU A 187 5.49 -24.95 18.15
C LEU A 187 4.54 -24.69 19.31
N SER A 188 3.22 -24.88 19.14
CA SER A 188 2.21 -24.68 20.18
C SER A 188 2.34 -23.36 20.96
N LEU A 189 2.79 -22.29 20.29
CA LEU A 189 2.97 -20.97 20.91
C LEU A 189 1.60 -20.34 21.18
N PRO A 190 1.41 -19.66 22.32
CA PRO A 190 0.17 -18.93 22.57
C PRO A 190 0.05 -17.76 21.59
N ILE A 191 -1.11 -17.70 20.93
CA ILE A 191 -1.44 -16.66 19.96
C ILE A 191 -2.50 -15.75 20.59
N VAL A 192 -2.17 -14.46 20.74
CA VAL A 192 -3.13 -13.41 21.09
C VAL A 192 -3.63 -12.81 19.79
N ASN A 193 -4.84 -13.18 19.38
CA ASN A 193 -5.46 -12.65 18.17
C ASN A 193 -6.18 -11.32 18.47
N PHE A 194 -5.80 -10.28 17.75
CA PHE A 194 -6.46 -8.98 17.75
C PHE A 194 -7.43 -8.89 16.58
N GLU A 195 -8.72 -8.90 16.89
CA GLU A 195 -9.75 -8.78 15.87
C GLU A 195 -9.85 -7.35 15.32
N ARG A 196 -10.51 -7.21 14.17
CA ARG A 196 -10.84 -5.90 13.59
C ARG A 196 -11.83 -5.17 14.49
N TYR A 197 -11.66 -3.86 14.61
CA TYR A 197 -12.66 -3.02 15.26
C TYR A 197 -13.99 -3.05 14.52
N SER A 198 -15.09 -2.92 15.24
CA SER A 198 -16.38 -2.59 14.66
C SER A 198 -16.40 -1.13 14.18
N LEU A 199 -17.27 -0.80 13.22
CA LEU A 199 -17.42 0.57 12.70
C LEU A 199 -17.74 1.57 13.83
N LYS A 200 -18.55 1.16 14.82
CA LYS A 200 -18.88 1.99 15.99
C LYS A 200 -17.65 2.27 16.85
N GLU A 201 -16.91 1.21 17.19
CA GLU A 201 -15.69 1.30 17.99
C GLU A 201 -14.63 2.15 17.31
N PHE A 202 -14.47 1.98 16.00
CA PHE A 202 -13.53 2.74 15.19
C PHE A 202 -13.84 4.24 15.18
N LYS A 203 -15.12 4.63 15.06
CA LYS A 203 -15.56 6.03 15.17
C LYS A 203 -15.19 6.61 16.53
N GLU A 204 -15.44 5.86 17.60
CA GLU A 204 -15.14 6.31 18.97
C GLU A 204 -13.63 6.44 19.21
N ILE A 205 -12.81 5.53 18.67
CA ILE A 205 -11.34 5.65 18.71
C ILE A 205 -10.87 6.92 17.99
N LEU A 206 -11.41 7.23 16.81
CA LEU A 206 -11.07 8.46 16.08
C LEU A 206 -11.44 9.72 16.86
N VAL A 207 -12.58 9.72 17.57
CA VAL A 207 -13.04 10.84 18.40
C VAL A 207 -12.18 10.99 19.66
N VAL A 208 -11.72 9.90 20.28
CA VAL A 208 -10.87 9.98 21.49
C VAL A 208 -9.51 10.60 21.18
N HIS A 209 -8.89 10.22 20.06
CA HIS A 209 -7.58 10.74 19.66
C HIS A 209 -7.66 12.05 18.84
N TRP A 210 -8.82 12.72 18.82
CA TRP A 210 -9.03 13.92 18.01
C TRP A 210 -8.02 15.06 18.26
N PRO A 211 -7.55 15.38 19.49
CA PRO A 211 -6.65 16.53 19.69
C PRO A 211 -5.27 16.25 19.08
N GLU A 212 -4.72 15.05 19.27
CA GLU A 212 -3.39 14.68 18.74
C GLU A 212 -3.37 14.62 17.21
N PHE A 213 -4.49 14.28 16.58
CA PHE A 213 -4.57 14.12 15.13
C PHE A 213 -4.93 15.39 14.37
N TRP A 214 -5.61 16.33 15.02
CA TRP A 214 -6.28 17.47 14.39
C TRP A 214 -5.99 18.84 15.00
N ASP A 215 -5.42 18.93 16.21
CA ASP A 215 -4.93 20.21 16.71
C ASP A 215 -3.61 20.59 16.03
N ASN A 216 -3.60 21.84 15.55
CA ASN A 216 -2.42 22.67 15.30
C ASN A 216 -1.44 22.19 14.22
N ARG A 217 -1.78 22.45 12.94
CA ARG A 217 -0.86 22.96 11.86
C ARG A 217 -1.36 22.79 10.40
N LEU A 218 -2.65 22.97 10.11
CA LEU A 218 -3.14 23.07 8.72
C LEU A 218 -3.92 24.36 8.41
N TYR A 219 -3.82 25.35 9.30
CA TYR A 219 -4.14 26.74 8.97
C TYR A 219 -2.88 27.46 8.50
N CYS A 220 -2.39 27.10 7.30
CA CYS A 220 -1.59 28.00 6.46
C CYS A 220 -1.94 27.63 5.02
N ILE A 221 -2.81 28.41 4.41
CA ILE A 221 -2.69 28.66 2.97
C ILE A 221 -1.38 29.45 2.85
N GLU A 222 -0.38 28.90 2.17
CA GLU A 222 0.75 29.68 1.69
C GLU A 222 0.20 30.75 0.74
N GLU A 223 0.22 32.01 1.16
CA GLU A 223 0.31 33.15 0.24
C GLU A 223 1.78 33.55 0.14
N ASP A 224 2.49 32.90 -0.77
CA ASP A 224 3.66 33.51 -1.39
C ASP A 224 3.20 34.17 -2.70
N ASN A 225 3.00 35.48 -2.65
CA ASN A 225 3.60 36.43 -3.60
C ASN A 225 3.45 37.86 -3.05
N SER A 226 4.63 38.43 -2.76
CA SER A 226 4.97 39.80 -2.37
C SER A 226 3.94 40.93 -2.54
N ASP A 227 3.92 41.76 -1.49
CA ASP A 227 3.53 43.18 -1.44
C ASP A 227 2.04 43.51 -1.31
N SER A 228 1.52 43.40 -0.10
CA SER A 228 0.81 44.50 0.57
C SER A 228 0.55 44.15 2.04
N GLU A 229 1.00 45.04 2.92
CA GLU A 229 0.63 45.07 4.33
C GLU A 229 -0.90 45.17 4.44
N ASN A 230 -1.57 44.05 4.69
CA ASN A 230 -2.92 44.05 5.24
C ASN A 230 -3.00 42.92 6.26
N GLU A 231 -3.51 43.32 7.42
CA GLU A 231 -3.58 42.56 8.66
C GLU A 231 -4.15 41.16 8.43
N THR A 232 -3.37 40.14 8.75
CA THR A 232 -3.85 38.77 8.88
C THR A 232 -4.76 38.72 10.11
N GLU A 233 -6.04 39.03 9.93
CA GLU A 233 -7.07 38.70 10.90
C GLU A 233 -7.10 37.17 11.04
N LYS A 234 -6.35 36.67 12.02
CA LYS A 234 -6.58 35.37 12.64
C LYS A 234 -7.99 35.40 13.19
N ILE A 235 -8.96 34.90 12.41
CA ILE A 235 -10.26 34.51 12.93
C ILE A 235 -10.02 33.25 13.78
N GLU A 236 -9.52 33.44 14.99
CA GLU A 236 -9.53 32.40 16.02
C GLU A 236 -11.00 32.16 16.38
N LEU A 237 -11.54 31.02 15.94
CA LEU A 237 -12.82 30.54 16.42
C LEU A 237 -12.69 30.25 17.93
N GLU A 238 -13.16 31.19 18.75
CA GLU A 238 -13.54 31.02 20.16
C GLU A 238 -14.78 30.11 20.26
N LEU A 239 -14.66 28.88 19.76
CA LEU A 239 -15.63 27.80 19.98
C LEU A 239 -15.14 26.94 21.14
N ASP A 240 -16.01 26.77 22.15
CA ASP A 240 -15.80 25.84 23.27
C ASP A 240 -15.29 24.49 22.76
N ASP A 241 -14.28 23.93 23.43
CA ASP A 241 -13.68 22.63 23.08
C ASP A 241 -14.73 21.51 23.02
N ASN A 242 -15.83 21.64 23.76
CA ASN A 242 -16.95 20.71 23.73
C ASN A 242 -17.78 20.84 22.44
N MET A 243 -17.96 22.05 21.91
CA MET A 243 -18.63 22.25 20.62
C MET A 243 -17.77 21.74 19.47
N LYS A 244 -16.46 21.98 19.51
CA LYS A 244 -15.49 21.43 18.53
C LYS A 244 -15.54 19.90 18.47
N LYS A 245 -15.57 19.23 19.63
CA LYS A 245 -15.75 17.77 19.73
C LYS A 245 -17.09 17.30 19.17
N GLY A 246 -18.17 18.04 19.41
CA GLY A 246 -19.50 17.73 18.88
C GLY A 246 -19.56 17.77 17.35
N ILE A 247 -19.01 18.83 16.76
CA ILE A 247 -18.89 19.01 15.30
C ILE A 247 -18.04 17.88 14.71
N PHE A 248 -16.90 17.59 15.33
CA PHE A 248 -16.00 16.54 14.87
C PHE A 248 -16.67 15.17 14.88
N ARG A 249 -17.41 14.84 15.95
CA ARG A 249 -18.16 13.57 16.03
C ARG A 249 -19.17 13.44 14.89
N GLN A 250 -19.96 14.49 14.63
CA GLN A 250 -20.94 14.49 13.54
C GLN A 250 -20.27 14.35 12.17
N PHE A 251 -19.12 15.00 11.96
CA PHE A 251 -18.34 14.87 10.75
C PHE A 251 -17.82 13.44 10.55
N ILE A 252 -17.22 12.82 11.57
CA ILE A 252 -16.72 11.44 11.50
C ILE A 252 -17.87 10.46 11.26
N ASP A 253 -19.01 10.67 11.92
CA ASP A 253 -20.20 9.85 11.70
C ASP A 253 -20.63 9.89 10.23
N LEU A 254 -20.78 11.09 9.67
CA LEU A 254 -21.18 11.28 8.27
C LEU A 254 -20.17 10.69 7.28
N MET A 255 -18.88 10.95 7.49
CA MET A 255 -17.81 10.50 6.61
C MET A 255 -17.63 8.98 6.63
N MET A 256 -17.68 8.38 7.83
CA MET A 256 -17.57 6.93 7.94
C MET A 256 -18.83 6.23 7.40
N ASP A 257 -20.02 6.81 7.56
CA ASP A 257 -21.23 6.25 6.97
C ASP A 257 -21.19 6.31 5.43
N THR A 258 -20.61 7.36 4.84
CA THR A 258 -20.53 7.51 3.39
C THR A 258 -19.39 6.72 2.75
N TYR A 259 -18.23 6.63 3.42
CA TYR A 259 -17.02 6.06 2.86
C TYR A 259 -16.59 4.70 3.45
N SER A 260 -17.33 4.15 4.42
CA SER A 260 -17.01 2.84 5.03
C SER A 260 -16.81 1.73 4.00
N GLY A 261 -17.64 1.70 2.95
CA GLY A 261 -17.53 0.71 1.87
C GLY A 261 -16.25 0.85 1.03
N TYR A 262 -15.68 2.06 0.93
CA TYR A 262 -14.49 2.33 0.13
C TYR A 262 -13.19 2.26 0.95
N LEU A 263 -13.18 2.88 2.14
CA LEU A 263 -11.98 3.02 2.98
C LEU A 263 -11.67 1.74 3.76
N GLY A 264 -12.67 0.88 3.97
CA GLY A 264 -12.60 -0.14 5.00
C GLY A 264 -12.36 0.48 6.39
N LEU A 265 -11.77 -0.28 7.29
CA LEU A 265 -11.51 0.12 8.69
C LEU A 265 -10.01 0.32 8.98
N SER A 266 -9.26 0.78 7.97
CA SER A 266 -7.82 0.97 8.07
C SER A 266 -7.48 2.41 8.49
N VAL A 267 -6.88 2.58 9.67
CA VAL A 267 -6.45 3.88 10.21
C VAL A 267 -5.48 4.58 9.24
N GLU A 268 -4.57 3.84 8.62
CA GLU A 268 -3.54 4.38 7.72
C GLU A 268 -4.09 5.04 6.46
N ILE A 269 -5.27 4.61 5.98
CA ILE A 269 -5.92 5.13 4.77
C ILE A 269 -6.94 6.20 5.15
N VAL A 270 -7.70 5.96 6.23
CA VAL A 270 -8.75 6.85 6.69
C VAL A 270 -8.17 8.19 7.17
N ILE A 271 -7.08 8.20 7.94
CA ILE A 271 -6.53 9.45 8.50
C ILE A 271 -6.11 10.45 7.40
N PRO A 272 -5.29 10.07 6.38
CA PRO A 272 -4.91 11.00 5.32
C PRO A 272 -6.11 11.53 4.53
N ILE A 273 -7.10 10.68 4.26
CA ILE A 273 -8.29 11.05 3.49
C ILE A 273 -9.16 12.01 4.29
N LEU A 274 -9.40 11.72 5.57
CA LEU A 274 -10.11 12.66 6.44
C LEU A 274 -9.36 13.99 6.50
N ARG A 275 -8.04 13.99 6.70
CA ARG A 275 -7.22 15.23 6.75
C ARG A 275 -7.35 16.07 5.49
N ARG A 276 -7.42 15.43 4.32
CA ARG A 276 -7.62 16.11 3.03
C ARG A 276 -9.02 16.72 2.90
N ILE A 277 -10.02 16.05 3.44
CA ILE A 277 -11.42 16.40 3.27
C ILE A 277 -11.87 17.47 4.29
N TRP A 278 -11.35 17.41 5.51
CA TRP A 278 -11.66 18.35 6.60
C TRP A 278 -11.59 19.85 6.26
N PRO A 279 -10.54 20.38 5.58
CA PRO A 279 -10.52 21.81 5.24
C PRO A 279 -11.66 22.22 4.31
N ILE A 280 -12.14 21.32 3.45
CA ILE A 280 -13.30 21.57 2.56
C ILE A 280 -14.57 21.80 3.39
N PHE A 281 -14.68 21.12 4.54
CA PHE A 281 -15.80 21.27 5.46
C PHE A 281 -15.65 22.48 6.38
N LEU A 282 -14.43 22.86 6.75
CA LEU A 282 -14.18 24.00 7.65
C LEU A 282 -14.26 25.36 6.95
N ASN A 283 -13.77 25.48 5.72
CA ASN A 283 -13.76 26.74 4.97
C ASN A 283 -15.12 27.49 4.94
N PRO A 284 -16.27 26.83 4.69
CA PRO A 284 -17.57 27.51 4.76
C PRO A 284 -17.98 27.90 6.20
N ILE A 285 -17.62 27.08 7.20
CA ILE A 285 -17.92 27.33 8.62
C ILE A 285 -17.13 28.55 9.13
N LEU A 286 -15.86 28.66 8.71
CA LEU A 286 -14.97 29.79 9.05
C LEU A 286 -15.42 31.11 8.42
N LYS A 287 -15.92 31.08 7.18
CA LYS A 287 -16.39 32.28 6.47
C LYS A 287 -17.65 32.89 7.08
N GLU A 288 -18.52 32.07 7.65
CA GLU A 288 -19.80 32.55 8.20
C GLU A 288 -19.78 32.75 9.72
N GLY A 289 -18.72 32.32 10.42
CA GLY A 289 -18.42 32.65 11.82
C GLY A 289 -19.42 32.18 12.88
N THR A 290 -20.60 31.68 12.49
CA THR A 290 -21.66 31.19 13.39
C THR A 290 -22.35 29.96 12.81
N ILE A 291 -22.62 28.98 13.67
CA ILE A 291 -23.32 27.76 13.29
C ILE A 291 -24.82 28.01 13.43
N MET A 292 -25.46 28.37 12.32
CA MET A 292 -26.92 28.35 12.24
C MET A 292 -27.38 27.02 11.64
N LYS A 293 -28.25 26.31 12.38
CA LYS A 293 -28.98 25.15 11.84
C LYS A 293 -29.68 25.58 10.54
N ASP A 294 -29.63 24.72 9.52
CA ASP A 294 -30.10 24.93 8.14
C ASP A 294 -29.23 25.81 7.21
N LYS A 295 -28.26 26.60 7.70
CA LYS A 295 -27.33 27.36 6.83
C LYS A 295 -25.91 26.79 6.83
N ASN A 296 -25.36 26.55 8.03
CA ASN A 296 -23.98 26.08 8.27
C ASN A 296 -23.90 24.74 9.00
N ASP A 297 -24.89 23.88 8.79
CA ASP A 297 -24.78 22.51 9.29
C ASP A 297 -23.77 21.71 8.47
N ILE A 298 -23.12 20.77 9.15
CA ILE A 298 -22.20 19.80 8.50
C ILE A 298 -22.95 19.06 7.39
N LEU A 299 -24.24 18.77 7.59
CA LEU A 299 -25.10 18.13 6.60
C LEU A 299 -25.36 19.00 5.38
N THR A 300 -25.65 20.30 5.56
CA THR A 300 -25.88 21.21 4.41
C THR A 300 -24.59 21.46 3.64
N THR A 301 -23.47 21.60 4.36
CA THR A 301 -22.12 21.68 3.76
C THR A 301 -21.77 20.40 3.01
N PHE A 302 -22.09 19.24 3.59
CA PHE A 302 -21.91 17.94 2.93
C PHE A 302 -22.72 17.85 1.65
N ILE A 303 -23.99 18.25 1.67
CA ILE A 303 -24.87 18.22 0.50
C ILE A 303 -24.34 19.14 -0.61
N LYS A 304 -23.92 20.36 -0.26
CA LYS A 304 -23.29 21.32 -1.19
C LYS A 304 -22.02 20.72 -1.81
N ASN A 305 -21.18 20.08 -1.00
CA ASN A 305 -19.89 19.53 -1.41
C ASN A 305 -19.95 18.07 -1.91
N LYS A 306 -21.13 17.43 -1.94
CA LYS A 306 -21.30 16.01 -2.31
C LYS A 306 -20.72 15.68 -3.68
N LYS A 307 -20.85 16.61 -4.64
CA LYS A 307 -20.28 16.46 -5.99
C LYS A 307 -18.75 16.49 -5.99
N MET A 308 -18.13 17.27 -5.11
CA MET A 308 -16.67 17.33 -4.95
C MET A 308 -16.16 16.11 -4.20
N LEU A 309 -16.88 15.69 -3.16
CA LEU A 309 -16.60 14.50 -2.35
C LEU A 309 -16.78 13.18 -3.13
N GLY A 310 -17.67 13.15 -4.12
CA GLY A 310 -17.85 12.01 -5.00
C GLY A 310 -16.79 11.87 -6.11
N LYS A 311 -15.98 12.91 -6.36
CA LYS A 311 -14.88 12.84 -7.34
C LYS A 311 -13.68 12.10 -6.73
N SER A 312 -12.80 11.59 -7.60
CA SER A 312 -11.57 10.88 -7.23
C SER A 312 -10.67 11.63 -6.23
N ILE A 313 -10.87 12.94 -6.06
CA ILE A 313 -10.21 13.80 -5.07
C ILE A 313 -10.32 13.27 -3.63
N ALA A 314 -11.44 12.64 -3.25
CA ALA A 314 -11.68 12.12 -1.90
C ALA A 314 -11.06 10.73 -1.66
N VAL A 315 -10.58 10.10 -2.74
CA VAL A 315 -10.30 8.66 -2.80
C VAL A 315 -8.83 8.39 -3.14
N VAL A 316 -8.12 9.38 -3.66
CA VAL A 316 -6.69 9.31 -3.99
C VAL A 316 -5.86 8.91 -2.76
N GLY A 317 -5.29 7.71 -2.80
CA GLY A 317 -4.24 7.27 -1.88
C GLY A 317 -2.90 7.96 -2.17
N LYS A 318 -1.88 7.69 -1.35
CA LYS A 318 -0.51 8.25 -1.42
C LYS A 318 0.21 8.10 -2.79
N LEU A 319 -0.38 7.40 -3.77
CA LEU A 319 0.23 7.14 -5.08
C LEU A 319 -0.23 8.09 -6.19
N ASP A 320 -1.42 8.71 -6.12
CA ASP A 320 -1.79 9.77 -7.09
C ASP A 320 -1.48 11.18 -6.58
N SER A 321 -0.82 11.30 -5.42
CA SER A 321 -0.43 12.60 -4.85
C SER A 321 0.77 13.24 -5.54
N SER A 322 1.43 12.57 -6.49
CA SER A 322 2.50 13.22 -7.27
C SER A 322 1.97 14.28 -8.25
N ASP A 323 0.70 14.19 -8.68
CA ASP A 323 0.17 15.09 -9.74
C ASP A 323 -1.07 15.91 -9.35
N LEU A 324 -1.59 15.74 -8.13
CA LEU A 324 -2.82 16.42 -7.69
C LEU A 324 -2.56 17.40 -6.55
N SER A 325 -1.76 18.43 -6.85
CA SER A 325 -1.66 19.62 -6.01
C SER A 325 -3.03 20.29 -5.85
N LEU A 326 -3.36 20.58 -4.59
CA LEU A 326 -4.62 21.20 -4.15
C LEU A 326 -4.83 22.61 -4.76
N SER A 327 -3.80 23.21 -5.36
CA SER A 327 -3.80 24.55 -5.94
C SER A 327 -4.58 24.70 -7.26
N LYS A 328 -4.91 23.59 -7.94
CA LYS A 328 -5.62 23.66 -9.25
C LYS A 328 -7.14 23.74 -9.14
N TYR A 329 -7.74 23.50 -7.97
CA TYR A 329 -9.21 23.44 -7.83
C TYR A 329 -9.85 24.67 -7.17
N THR A 330 -9.10 25.48 -6.42
CA THR A 330 -9.63 26.72 -5.82
C THR A 330 -9.91 27.82 -6.85
N LYS A 331 -9.40 27.68 -8.09
CA LYS A 331 -9.65 28.63 -9.19
C LYS A 331 -10.99 28.44 -9.91
N VAL A 332 -11.80 27.44 -9.54
CA VAL A 332 -13.03 27.10 -10.28
C VAL A 332 -14.25 27.94 -9.87
N ASP A 333 -14.24 28.59 -8.70
CA ASP A 333 -15.45 29.28 -8.18
C ASP A 333 -15.52 30.80 -8.42
N GLN A 334 -14.66 31.38 -9.28
CA GLN A 334 -14.76 32.81 -9.64
C GLN A 334 -14.68 33.14 -11.15
N VAL A 335 -14.80 32.17 -12.05
CA VAL A 335 -14.87 32.49 -13.48
C VAL A 335 -16.05 31.75 -14.14
N SER A 336 -17.12 32.52 -14.34
CA SER A 336 -18.07 32.50 -15.45
C SER A 336 -18.09 31.31 -16.41
N LEU A 337 -19.31 30.78 -16.56
CA LEU A 337 -19.86 29.99 -17.67
C LEU A 337 -19.08 30.13 -19.01
N GLY A 338 -18.16 29.20 -19.28
CA GLY A 338 -17.46 29.11 -20.57
C GLY A 338 -16.11 28.40 -20.44
N ASN A 339 -15.94 27.29 -21.15
CA ASN A 339 -14.67 26.60 -21.44
C ASN A 339 -14.07 25.70 -20.34
N VAL A 340 -14.87 24.81 -19.75
CA VAL A 340 -14.34 23.59 -19.09
C VAL A 340 -14.32 22.44 -20.09
N THR A 341 -13.40 22.42 -21.07
CA THR A 341 -13.28 21.28 -22.02
C THR A 341 -11.89 20.97 -22.59
N GLU A 342 -10.77 21.56 -22.12
CA GLU A 342 -9.45 21.20 -22.70
C GLU A 342 -8.40 20.65 -21.70
N LEU A 343 -8.54 20.91 -20.40
CA LEU A 343 -7.52 20.48 -19.43
C LEU A 343 -7.85 19.13 -18.75
N GLU A 344 -9.13 18.74 -18.66
CA GLU A 344 -9.52 17.42 -18.15
C GLU A 344 -9.26 16.30 -19.18
N VAL A 345 -9.25 16.64 -20.47
CA VAL A 345 -8.95 15.71 -21.58
C VAL A 345 -7.46 15.32 -21.60
N ARG A 346 -6.57 16.15 -21.04
CA ARG A 346 -5.11 15.93 -21.04
C ARG A 346 -4.59 14.96 -19.96
N LYS A 347 -5.46 14.33 -19.17
CA LYS A 347 -5.04 13.20 -18.30
C LYS A 347 -4.86 11.93 -19.14
N GLY A 348 -3.59 11.60 -19.43
CA GLY A 348 -3.20 10.35 -20.09
C GLY A 348 -3.01 10.45 -21.61
N HIS A 349 -2.65 11.61 -22.14
CA HIS A 349 -2.05 11.66 -23.47
C HIS A 349 -0.64 11.10 -23.35
N TYR A 350 -0.42 9.93 -23.93
CA TYR A 350 0.93 9.43 -24.11
C TYR A 350 1.43 10.06 -25.41
N ASP A 351 2.37 10.99 -25.31
CA ASP A 351 3.07 11.57 -26.45
C ASP A 351 4.03 10.53 -27.04
N LEU A 352 3.45 9.54 -27.70
CA LEU A 352 4.14 8.47 -28.41
C LEU A 352 4.17 8.79 -29.90
N SER A 353 5.29 8.47 -30.54
CA SER A 353 5.44 8.51 -32.00
C SER A 353 4.34 7.68 -32.68
N PHE A 354 3.97 8.07 -33.90
CA PHE A 354 2.95 7.38 -34.68
C PHE A 354 3.30 5.90 -34.93
N LYS A 355 4.57 5.60 -35.20
CA LYS A 355 5.09 4.23 -35.35
C LYS A 355 4.89 3.39 -34.08
N THR A 356 5.21 3.97 -32.91
CA THR A 356 5.09 3.26 -31.62
C THR A 356 3.64 3.03 -31.22
N LYS A 357 2.71 3.93 -31.55
CA LYS A 357 1.26 3.71 -31.37
C LYS A 357 0.79 2.50 -32.18
N TYR A 358 1.14 2.40 -33.46
CA TYR A 358 0.82 1.22 -34.28
C TYR A 358 1.45 -0.07 -33.78
N LEU A 359 2.70 0.00 -33.31
CA LEU A 359 3.41 -1.13 -32.72
C LEU A 359 2.69 -1.66 -31.47
N LEU A 360 2.18 -0.78 -30.62
CA LEU A 360 1.38 -1.15 -29.45
C LEU A 360 0.03 -1.75 -29.82
N ILE A 361 -0.63 -1.20 -30.84
CA ILE A 361 -1.90 -1.74 -31.37
C ILE A 361 -1.69 -3.14 -31.94
N ALA A 362 -0.63 -3.35 -32.74
CA ALA A 362 -0.27 -4.65 -33.28
C ALA A 362 0.09 -5.65 -32.17
N ALA A 363 0.81 -5.21 -31.14
CA ALA A 363 1.14 -6.04 -29.99
C ALA A 363 -0.08 -6.44 -29.16
N PHE A 364 -1.06 -5.54 -29.04
CA PHE A 364 -2.33 -5.86 -28.42
C PHE A 364 -3.07 -6.93 -29.24
N LEU A 365 -3.26 -6.71 -30.54
CA LEU A 365 -3.92 -7.69 -31.41
C LEU A 365 -3.21 -9.05 -31.40
N ALA A 366 -1.87 -9.08 -31.40
CA ALA A 366 -1.10 -10.31 -31.27
C ALA A 366 -1.31 -11.03 -29.93
N SER A 367 -1.53 -10.29 -28.83
CA SER A 367 -1.76 -10.85 -27.50
C SER A 367 -3.20 -11.31 -27.26
N TYR A 368 -4.19 -10.70 -27.90
CA TYR A 368 -5.61 -11.02 -27.65
C TYR A 368 -6.24 -11.92 -28.72
N ASN A 369 -5.70 -11.91 -29.94
CA ASN A 369 -6.11 -12.84 -30.99
C ASN A 369 -5.26 -14.11 -30.95
N GLU A 370 -5.87 -15.27 -31.21
CA GLU A 370 -5.13 -16.52 -31.37
C GLU A 370 -4.46 -16.60 -32.76
N ALA A 371 -3.25 -17.17 -32.82
CA ALA A 371 -2.47 -17.28 -34.05
C ALA A 371 -3.18 -18.04 -35.20
N LYS A 372 -4.20 -18.85 -34.89
CA LYS A 372 -5.00 -19.58 -35.88
C LYS A 372 -5.82 -18.64 -36.78
N TYR A 373 -6.23 -17.48 -36.26
CA TYR A 373 -7.13 -16.56 -36.95
C TYR A 373 -6.41 -15.39 -37.62
N ASP A 374 -5.10 -15.23 -37.41
CA ASP A 374 -4.31 -14.16 -38.05
C ASP A 374 -4.47 -14.15 -39.57
N ARG A 375 -4.52 -15.34 -40.17
CA ARG A 375 -4.68 -15.49 -41.62
C ARG A 375 -6.05 -15.01 -42.12
N GLN A 376 -7.08 -14.99 -41.26
CA GLN A 376 -8.41 -14.49 -41.61
C GLN A 376 -8.49 -12.96 -41.48
N PHE A 377 -7.81 -12.40 -40.48
CA PHE A 377 -7.83 -10.96 -40.19
C PHE A 377 -6.84 -10.15 -41.02
N PHE A 378 -5.68 -10.71 -41.37
CA PHE A 378 -4.54 -9.93 -41.89
C PHE A 378 -4.05 -10.37 -43.29
N SER A 379 -4.76 -11.25 -44.00
CA SER A 379 -4.38 -11.65 -45.37
C SER A 379 -4.78 -10.62 -46.43
N LYS A 380 -3.84 -10.18 -47.27
CA LYS A 380 -4.04 -9.21 -48.37
C LYS A 380 -4.30 -9.85 -49.76
N GLY A 381 -4.30 -11.18 -49.86
CA GLY A 381 -4.39 -11.90 -51.14
C GLY A 381 -5.82 -12.00 -51.70
N ASN A 382 -6.09 -11.37 -52.85
CA ASN A 382 -7.38 -11.40 -53.54
C ASN A 382 -7.82 -12.78 -54.09
N GLN A 383 -6.97 -13.82 -54.07
CA GLN A 383 -7.24 -15.08 -54.77
C GLN A 383 -7.77 -16.25 -53.92
N TYR A 384 -7.80 -16.13 -52.59
CA TYR A 384 -8.34 -17.19 -51.70
C TYR A 384 -9.76 -16.92 -51.16
N ASN A 385 -10.39 -15.85 -51.65
CA ASN A 385 -11.43 -15.14 -50.91
C ASN A 385 -12.87 -15.35 -51.40
N SER A 386 -13.15 -16.15 -52.45
CA SER A 386 -14.54 -16.32 -52.91
C SER A 386 -15.38 -17.25 -52.02
N SER A 387 -14.77 -18.25 -51.36
CA SER A 387 -15.46 -19.21 -50.48
C SER A 387 -15.56 -18.74 -49.02
N ILE A 388 -14.53 -18.05 -48.52
CA ILE A 388 -14.44 -17.57 -47.13
C ILE A 388 -15.22 -16.25 -46.94
N ILE A 389 -15.23 -15.35 -47.93
CA ILE A 389 -16.06 -14.11 -47.87
C ILE A 389 -17.56 -14.45 -47.93
N ARG A 390 -17.97 -15.52 -48.61
CA ARG A 390 -19.36 -16.02 -48.58
C ARG A 390 -19.77 -16.53 -47.20
N GLN A 391 -18.83 -17.08 -46.43
CA GLN A 391 -19.08 -17.43 -45.02
C GLN A 391 -19.11 -16.21 -44.09
N ARG A 392 -18.34 -15.13 -44.39
CA ARG A 392 -18.43 -13.84 -43.69
C ARG A 392 -19.82 -13.21 -43.80
N LYS A 393 -20.41 -13.14 -44.99
CA LYS A 393 -21.77 -12.58 -45.18
C LYS A 393 -22.88 -13.41 -44.49
N LYS A 394 -22.72 -14.73 -44.35
CA LYS A 394 -23.69 -15.58 -43.63
C LYS A 394 -23.55 -15.53 -42.10
N ARG A 395 -22.38 -15.19 -41.56
CA ARG A 395 -22.18 -15.05 -40.11
C ARG A 395 -22.50 -13.65 -39.60
N MET A 396 -22.23 -12.59 -40.37
CA MET A 396 -22.54 -11.22 -39.95
C MET A 396 -24.05 -10.99 -39.72
N VAL A 397 -24.93 -11.65 -40.48
CA VAL A 397 -26.38 -11.56 -40.28
C VAL A 397 -26.84 -12.21 -38.96
N ASN A 398 -26.03 -13.08 -38.35
CA ASN A 398 -26.36 -13.75 -37.08
C ASN A 398 -25.67 -13.12 -35.85
N ILE A 399 -24.85 -12.06 -36.01
CA ILE A 399 -23.95 -11.52 -34.97
C ILE A 399 -24.40 -10.15 -34.43
N GLU A 400 -25.43 -9.52 -35.01
CA GLU A 400 -26.04 -8.30 -34.43
C GLU A 400 -26.71 -8.52 -33.06
N SER A 401 -26.61 -9.73 -32.50
CA SER A 401 -27.13 -10.09 -31.18
C SER A 401 -26.06 -10.75 -30.31
N GLY A 402 -25.17 -9.95 -29.71
CA GLY A 402 -24.72 -10.21 -28.34
C GLY A 402 -23.21 -10.24 -28.08
N ASN A 403 -22.69 -9.16 -27.47
CA ASN A 403 -21.75 -9.12 -26.33
C ASN A 403 -20.57 -10.14 -26.27
N GLY A 404 -20.04 -10.59 -27.40
CA GLY A 404 -18.84 -11.45 -27.47
C GLY A 404 -17.52 -10.68 -27.41
N GLN A 405 -17.47 -9.53 -28.08
CA GLN A 405 -16.24 -8.74 -28.31
C GLN A 405 -15.54 -8.28 -27.02
N LEU A 406 -16.30 -7.96 -25.97
CA LEU A 406 -15.74 -7.47 -24.70
C LEU A 406 -15.15 -8.61 -23.82
N ARG A 407 -15.48 -9.88 -24.08
CA ARG A 407 -15.08 -11.00 -23.23
C ARG A 407 -13.60 -11.34 -23.38
N ARG A 408 -13.02 -11.19 -24.57
CA ARG A 408 -11.58 -11.46 -24.78
C ARG A 408 -10.68 -10.32 -24.34
N ALA A 409 -11.09 -9.06 -24.45
CA ALA A 409 -10.32 -7.94 -23.91
C ALA A 409 -10.16 -8.03 -22.37
N MET A 410 -11.05 -8.76 -21.68
CA MET A 410 -10.94 -9.09 -20.26
C MET A 410 -10.12 -10.38 -19.97
N ASN A 411 -9.72 -11.13 -20.99
CA ASN A 411 -8.86 -12.31 -20.81
C ASN A 411 -7.40 -11.89 -20.63
N ALA A 412 -6.61 -12.76 -20.00
CA ALA A 412 -5.18 -12.53 -19.87
C ALA A 412 -4.50 -12.54 -21.25
N ALA A 413 -3.72 -11.49 -21.55
CA ALA A 413 -2.97 -11.40 -22.79
C ALA A 413 -2.02 -12.60 -23.00
N ILE A 414 -2.10 -13.20 -24.19
CA ILE A 414 -1.40 -14.40 -24.62
C ILE A 414 0.03 -14.04 -25.04
N PRO A 415 1.04 -14.87 -24.69
CA PRO A 415 2.40 -14.66 -25.16
C PRO A 415 2.55 -14.98 -26.66
N PHE A 416 3.18 -14.08 -27.42
CA PHE A 416 3.42 -14.21 -28.86
C PHE A 416 4.91 -14.14 -29.22
N LYS A 417 5.26 -14.55 -30.45
CA LYS A 417 6.62 -14.44 -31.00
C LYS A 417 6.83 -13.08 -31.68
N LEU A 418 8.06 -12.57 -31.69
CA LEU A 418 8.40 -11.29 -32.31
C LEU A 418 8.00 -11.23 -33.80
N GLU A 419 8.29 -12.29 -34.55
CA GLU A 419 7.95 -12.41 -35.98
C GLU A 419 6.44 -12.20 -36.24
N ARG A 420 5.59 -12.73 -35.35
CA ARG A 420 4.13 -12.57 -35.45
C ARG A 420 3.71 -11.11 -35.25
N LEU A 421 4.34 -10.42 -34.30
CA LEU A 421 4.10 -9.00 -34.08
C LEU A 421 4.47 -8.18 -35.33
N LEU A 422 5.66 -8.40 -35.89
CA LEU A 422 6.13 -7.68 -37.07
C LEU A 422 5.25 -7.95 -38.29
N ALA A 423 4.77 -9.19 -38.46
CA ALA A 423 3.85 -9.55 -39.52
C ALA A 423 2.49 -8.83 -39.40
N ILE A 424 1.93 -8.78 -38.18
CA ILE A 424 0.67 -8.05 -37.91
C ILE A 424 0.87 -6.55 -38.10
N LEU A 425 1.98 -5.99 -37.59
CA LEU A 425 2.31 -4.58 -37.75
C LEU A 425 2.38 -4.18 -39.22
N ASN A 426 3.10 -4.93 -40.05
CA ASN A 426 3.18 -4.67 -41.49
C ASN A 426 1.80 -4.83 -42.16
N SER A 427 0.98 -5.78 -41.71
CA SER A 427 -0.38 -5.93 -42.25
C SER A 427 -1.24 -4.70 -42.01
N ILE A 428 -1.19 -4.13 -40.81
CA ILE A 428 -1.97 -2.95 -40.39
C ILE A 428 -1.41 -1.69 -41.03
N TRP A 429 -0.08 -1.52 -41.04
CA TRP A 429 0.56 -0.33 -41.59
C TRP A 429 0.26 -0.13 -43.07
N THR A 430 0.46 -1.14 -43.92
CA THR A 430 0.15 -0.99 -45.37
C THR A 430 -1.35 -0.86 -45.65
N SER A 431 -2.22 -1.16 -44.68
CA SER A 431 -3.67 -0.97 -44.88
C SER A 431 -4.08 0.49 -44.68
N ASN A 432 -3.32 1.25 -43.89
CA ASN A 432 -3.68 2.61 -43.48
C ASN A 432 -2.74 3.69 -44.04
N VAL A 433 -1.50 3.34 -44.37
CA VAL A 433 -0.48 4.27 -44.90
C VAL A 433 -0.21 3.86 -46.35
N GLU A 434 -0.62 4.71 -47.30
CA GLU A 434 -0.55 4.46 -48.75
C GLU A 434 0.87 4.50 -49.33
N ASP A 435 1.87 4.90 -48.54
CA ASP A 435 3.26 4.99 -48.99
C ASP A 435 3.96 3.61 -48.92
N SER A 436 4.52 3.20 -50.06
CA SER A 436 5.11 1.90 -50.35
C SER A 436 6.46 1.61 -49.64
N THR A 437 6.71 2.17 -48.46
CA THR A 437 7.93 1.90 -47.68
C THR A 437 7.67 0.80 -46.66
N THR A 438 8.29 -0.36 -46.88
CA THR A 438 8.26 -1.47 -45.93
C THR A 438 9.10 -1.11 -44.71
N ILE A 439 8.45 -0.91 -43.55
CA ILE A 439 9.08 -0.54 -42.26
C ILE A 439 10.11 -1.57 -41.76
N ILE A 440 10.15 -2.78 -42.34
CA ILE A 440 10.96 -3.91 -41.85
C ILE A 440 12.47 -3.59 -41.85
N ASP A 441 12.92 -2.68 -42.71
CA ASP A 441 14.34 -2.30 -42.83
C ASP A 441 14.73 -1.12 -41.92
N ASP A 442 13.80 -0.55 -41.16
CA ASP A 442 14.07 0.55 -40.23
C ASP A 442 14.77 0.00 -38.97
N VAL A 443 16.06 0.28 -38.82
CA VAL A 443 16.82 0.08 -37.56
C VAL A 443 16.08 0.70 -36.35
N GLU A 444 15.32 1.76 -36.61
CA GLU A 444 14.46 2.45 -35.64
C GLU A 444 13.38 1.57 -35.02
N LEU A 445 12.85 0.57 -35.74
CA LEU A 445 11.78 -0.26 -35.20
C LEU A 445 12.27 -1.14 -34.05
N MET A 446 13.47 -1.70 -34.17
CA MET A 446 14.06 -2.51 -33.11
C MET A 446 14.46 -1.66 -31.89
N THR A 447 14.88 -0.41 -32.09
CA THR A 447 15.12 0.52 -30.98
C THR A 447 13.80 0.92 -30.33
N GLU A 448 12.74 1.19 -31.09
CA GLU A 448 11.39 1.43 -30.57
C GLU A 448 10.88 0.26 -29.73
N ILE A 449 11.03 -0.98 -30.18
CA ILE A 449 10.67 -2.17 -29.38
C ILE A 449 11.48 -2.22 -28.08
N ALA A 450 12.79 -1.96 -28.13
CA ALA A 450 13.62 -1.91 -26.93
C ALA A 450 13.14 -0.82 -25.95
N THR A 451 12.75 0.37 -26.45
CA THR A 451 12.20 1.43 -25.60
C THR A 451 10.86 1.04 -24.98
N LEU A 452 9.96 0.37 -25.72
CA LEU A 452 8.67 -0.11 -25.20
C LEU A 452 8.83 -1.19 -24.12
N VAL A 453 9.91 -1.98 -24.19
CA VAL A 453 10.28 -2.95 -23.16
C VAL A 453 10.79 -2.25 -21.91
N SER A 454 11.64 -1.23 -22.07
CA SER A 454 12.09 -0.38 -20.96
C SER A 454 10.92 0.34 -20.28
N LEU A 455 9.92 0.78 -21.05
CA LEU A 455 8.67 1.37 -20.56
C LEU A 455 7.68 0.34 -19.97
N LYS A 456 8.01 -0.96 -19.98
CA LYS A 456 7.14 -2.08 -19.55
C LYS A 456 5.76 -2.13 -20.22
N ALA A 457 5.61 -1.49 -21.39
CA ALA A 457 4.44 -1.63 -22.24
C ALA A 457 4.45 -2.99 -22.96
N LEU A 458 5.66 -3.49 -23.28
CA LEU A 458 5.90 -4.86 -23.71
C LEU A 458 6.70 -5.60 -22.65
N VAL A 459 6.25 -6.80 -22.27
CA VAL A 459 6.90 -7.64 -21.26
C VAL A 459 7.48 -8.88 -21.93
N LYS A 460 8.74 -9.17 -21.62
CA LYS A 460 9.46 -10.35 -22.07
C LYS A 460 9.38 -11.44 -20.99
N PHE A 461 8.89 -12.63 -21.32
CA PHE A 461 8.69 -13.72 -20.35
C PHE A 461 9.97 -14.43 -19.90
N LYS A 462 11.09 -14.29 -20.64
CA LYS A 462 12.39 -14.89 -20.29
C LYS A 462 13.51 -13.87 -20.47
N GLY A 463 14.37 -13.72 -19.46
CA GLY A 463 15.55 -12.85 -19.47
C GLY A 463 16.74 -13.41 -20.27
N GLY A 464 16.50 -13.99 -21.45
CA GLY A 464 17.55 -14.40 -22.40
C GLY A 464 17.80 -13.34 -23.49
N ASP A 465 18.60 -13.65 -24.50
CA ASP A 465 18.85 -12.75 -25.64
C ASP A 465 17.57 -12.38 -26.38
N THR A 466 17.45 -11.14 -26.87
CA THR A 466 16.31 -10.63 -27.67
C THR A 466 16.23 -11.25 -29.06
N ILE A 467 17.37 -11.74 -29.56
CA ILE A 467 17.53 -12.28 -30.92
C ILE A 467 17.14 -13.77 -30.97
N GLY A 468 17.09 -14.47 -29.83
CA GLY A 468 16.71 -15.88 -29.79
C GLY A 468 15.24 -16.10 -30.13
N GLY A 469 14.96 -17.00 -31.09
CA GLY A 469 13.59 -17.37 -31.52
C GLY A 469 12.72 -18.06 -30.46
N GLN A 470 13.27 -18.32 -29.27
CA GLN A 470 12.54 -18.86 -28.10
C GLN A 470 11.94 -17.78 -27.19
N THR A 471 12.20 -16.50 -27.48
CA THR A 471 11.66 -15.40 -26.70
C THR A 471 10.17 -15.21 -26.99
N LYS A 472 9.40 -15.10 -25.91
CA LYS A 472 7.97 -14.79 -25.97
C LYS A 472 7.72 -13.41 -25.37
N TRP A 473 6.88 -12.65 -26.04
CA TRP A 473 6.53 -11.28 -25.75
C TRP A 473 5.05 -11.19 -25.38
N LYS A 474 4.68 -10.21 -24.56
CA LYS A 474 3.28 -9.95 -24.18
C LYS A 474 3.04 -8.46 -24.06
N CYS A 475 1.88 -8.01 -24.51
CA CYS A 475 1.41 -6.65 -24.29
C CYS A 475 0.93 -6.46 -22.85
N ASN A 476 1.40 -5.41 -22.19
CA ASN A 476 1.01 -5.01 -20.83
C ASN A 476 0.32 -3.64 -20.85
N VAL A 477 -0.56 -3.45 -21.83
CA VAL A 477 -1.36 -2.22 -21.98
C VAL A 477 -2.84 -2.59 -21.95
N HIS A 478 -3.62 -1.82 -21.20
CA HIS A 478 -5.06 -2.03 -21.05
C HIS A 478 -5.83 -1.53 -22.29
N TRP A 479 -6.96 -2.17 -22.59
CA TRP A 479 -7.85 -1.84 -23.71
C TRP A 479 -8.15 -0.34 -23.83
N ASN A 480 -8.53 0.32 -22.73
CA ASN A 480 -8.88 1.76 -22.75
C ASN A 480 -7.75 2.66 -23.26
N VAL A 481 -6.49 2.30 -23.01
CA VAL A 481 -5.33 3.08 -23.49
C VAL A 481 -5.11 2.82 -24.98
N ILE A 482 -5.24 1.57 -25.41
CA ILE A 482 -5.07 1.19 -26.80
C ILE A 482 -6.21 1.72 -27.68
N LYS A 483 -7.44 1.76 -27.17
CA LYS A 483 -8.56 2.39 -27.87
C LYS A 483 -8.29 3.86 -28.12
N LYS A 484 -7.78 4.60 -27.13
CA LYS A 484 -7.32 5.98 -27.32
C LYS A 484 -6.22 6.09 -28.37
N PHE A 485 -5.22 5.19 -28.37
CA PHE A 485 -4.19 5.19 -29.42
C PHE A 485 -4.74 4.86 -30.79
N ALA A 486 -5.78 4.03 -30.87
CA ALA A 486 -6.50 3.73 -32.10
C ALA A 486 -7.20 4.96 -32.64
N ASP A 487 -7.95 5.64 -31.77
CA ASP A 487 -8.70 6.85 -32.09
C ASP A 487 -7.74 7.97 -32.54
N ASP A 488 -6.60 8.15 -31.86
CA ASP A 488 -5.54 9.10 -32.21
C ASP A 488 -4.96 8.85 -33.62
N VAL A 489 -4.90 7.58 -34.02
CA VAL A 489 -4.28 7.12 -35.25
C VAL A 489 -5.32 6.92 -36.38
N GLY A 490 -6.61 6.96 -36.04
CA GLY A 490 -7.71 6.70 -36.96
C GLY A 490 -7.89 5.22 -37.32
N PHE A 491 -7.48 4.29 -36.45
CA PHE A 491 -7.56 2.84 -36.70
C PHE A 491 -8.69 2.18 -35.89
N GLU A 492 -9.64 1.53 -36.57
CA GLU A 492 -10.77 0.84 -35.94
C GLU A 492 -10.37 -0.56 -35.41
N ILE A 493 -9.85 -0.64 -34.18
CA ILE A 493 -9.38 -1.91 -33.58
C ILE A 493 -10.52 -2.92 -33.37
N GLU A 494 -11.75 -2.45 -33.14
CA GLU A 494 -12.91 -3.31 -32.84
C GLU A 494 -13.19 -4.33 -33.96
N ASN A 495 -12.94 -3.96 -35.22
CA ASN A 495 -13.11 -4.84 -36.38
C ASN A 495 -12.08 -5.97 -36.47
N HIS A 496 -10.94 -5.81 -35.79
CA HIS A 496 -9.81 -6.73 -35.84
C HIS A 496 -9.71 -7.63 -34.60
N LEU A 497 -10.61 -7.48 -33.64
CA LEU A 497 -10.67 -8.32 -32.46
C LEU A 497 -11.54 -9.56 -32.68
N GLN A 498 -11.05 -10.68 -32.19
CA GLN A 498 -11.82 -11.91 -32.17
C GLN A 498 -12.89 -11.87 -31.06
N GLU A 499 -14.11 -12.31 -31.38
CA GLU A 499 -15.17 -12.58 -30.40
C GLU A 499 -14.88 -13.79 -29.51
#